data_AF-A0A8S3IS08-F1
#
_entry.id   AF-A0A8S3IS08-F1
#
_cell.length_a   1.000
_cell.length_b   1.000
_cell.length_c   1.000
_cell.angle_alpha   90.00
_cell.angle_beta   90.00
_cell.angle_gamma   90.00
#
_symmetry.space_group_name_H-M   'P 1'
#
loop_
_entity.id
_entity.type
_entity.pdbx_description
1 polymer ?
#
loop_
_entity_poly.entity_id
_entity_poly.type
_entity_poly.pdbx_seq_one_letter_code
_entity_poly.pdbx_strand_id
1 'polypeptide(L)'
;SGESGAGKTENTKKVIQYLAYIAAAPRSSQRSSGSGVNQYQQQGTKITDVCGELEAQLLQANPILEAFGNAKTVKNDNSSRFGKFIRINFDTSGFIAGASIETYLLEKSRTIRQAKNERTFHIFYQFLRSADTRMISDYLLEDFTRYRYLTNGNLTVSGINDAEEFQSTIKAMQIMNISNDELHSIFRTISAVLQMGNMQFKQERDTDQAALPDNTVAQKIC
;
A
#
# COMPACT_ATOMS: atom_id res chain seq x y z
N SER A 1 8.48 -4.10 20.92
CA SER A 1 9.79 -4.44 20.31
C SER A 1 9.76 -5.89 19.82
N GLY A 2 10.85 -6.40 19.25
CA GLY A 2 10.94 -7.80 18.77
C GLY A 2 11.60 -7.92 17.40
N GLU A 3 12.08 -9.11 17.05
CA GLU A 3 12.70 -9.39 15.75
C GLU A 3 11.70 -9.35 14.59
N SER A 4 12.19 -9.41 13.34
CA SER A 4 11.33 -9.47 12.15
C SER A 4 10.44 -10.71 12.22
N GLY A 5 9.12 -10.53 12.11
CA GLY A 5 8.14 -11.62 12.23
C GLY A 5 7.51 -11.76 13.62
N ALA A 6 7.99 -11.05 14.65
CA ALA A 6 7.47 -11.11 16.02
C ALA A 6 6.06 -10.48 16.23
N GLY A 7 5.29 -10.24 15.17
CA GLY A 7 3.91 -9.71 15.29
C GLY A 7 3.78 -8.22 15.63
N LYS A 8 4.87 -7.44 15.55
CA LYS A 8 4.86 -5.99 15.87
C LYS A 8 3.74 -5.23 15.14
N THR A 9 3.66 -5.42 13.82
CA THR A 9 2.69 -4.74 12.96
C THR A 9 1.25 -5.10 13.32
N GLU A 10 0.98 -6.39 13.55
CA GLU A 10 -0.36 -6.87 13.92
C GLU A 10 -0.80 -6.36 15.28
N ASN A 11 0.10 -6.35 16.27
CA ASN A 11 -0.21 -5.77 17.59
C ASN A 11 -0.55 -4.28 17.48
N THR A 12 0.20 -3.51 16.68
CA THR A 12 -0.11 -2.10 16.43
C THR A 12 -1.49 -1.93 15.79
N LYS A 13 -1.86 -2.77 14.80
CA LYS A 13 -3.20 -2.74 14.19
C LYS A 13 -4.29 -2.96 15.23
N LYS A 14 -4.11 -3.94 16.13
CA LYS A 14 -5.09 -4.25 17.18
C LYS A 14 -5.26 -3.11 18.18
N VAL A 15 -4.17 -2.45 18.58
CA VAL A 15 -4.25 -1.27 19.45
C VAL A 15 -5.04 -0.15 18.77
N ILE A 16 -4.78 0.13 17.49
CA ILE A 16 -5.51 1.16 16.74
C ILE A 16 -6.99 0.79 16.60
N GLN A 17 -7.30 -0.47 16.26
CA GLN A 17 -8.69 -0.97 16.19
C GLN A 17 -9.43 -0.78 17.51
N TYR A 18 -8.77 -1.07 18.63
CA TYR A 18 -9.34 -0.90 19.96
C TYR A 18 -9.60 0.58 20.28
N LEU A 19 -8.61 1.46 20.06
CA LEU A 19 -8.75 2.90 20.32
C LEU A 19 -9.81 3.53 19.42
N ALA A 20 -9.82 3.19 18.13
CA ALA A 20 -10.81 3.66 17.17
C ALA A 20 -12.24 3.21 17.49
N TYR A 21 -12.41 2.15 18.27
CA TYR A 21 -13.74 1.70 18.71
C TYR A 21 -14.17 2.37 20.02
N ILE A 22 -13.26 2.50 21.00
CA ILE A 22 -13.60 2.99 22.34
C ILE A 22 -13.62 4.52 22.44
N ALA A 23 -12.68 5.18 21.77
CA ALA A 23 -12.53 6.63 21.81
C ALA A 23 -13.14 7.31 20.59
N ALA A 24 -14.02 6.61 19.86
CA ALA A 24 -14.80 7.21 18.79
C ALA A 24 -15.81 8.20 19.36
N ALA A 25 -15.88 9.40 18.79
CA ALA A 25 -16.89 10.36 19.18
C ALA A 25 -18.29 9.80 18.85
N PRO A 26 -19.28 9.86 19.77
CA PRO A 26 -20.64 9.51 19.44
C PRO A 26 -21.13 10.47 18.37
N ARG A 27 -21.44 9.94 17.17
CA ARG A 27 -22.02 10.74 16.09
C ARG A 27 -23.23 11.47 16.64
N SER A 28 -23.22 12.80 16.58
CA SER A 28 -24.43 13.62 16.70
C SER A 28 -25.29 13.40 15.44
N SER A 29 -25.78 12.18 15.24
CA SER A 29 -26.86 11.97 14.31
C SER A 29 -28.13 12.44 14.99
N GLN A 30 -28.80 13.37 14.32
CA GLN A 30 -30.26 13.49 14.38
C GLN A 30 -30.83 12.06 14.30
N ARG A 31 -31.10 11.47 15.46
CA ARG A 31 -31.96 10.30 15.56
C ARG A 31 -33.37 10.81 15.30
N SER A 32 -33.79 10.72 14.04
CA SER A 32 -35.19 10.48 13.75
C SER A 32 -35.64 9.34 14.66
N SER A 33 -36.65 9.65 15.46
CA SER A 33 -37.29 8.83 16.46
C SER A 33 -37.51 7.39 15.99
N GLY A 34 -37.07 6.41 16.77
CA GLY A 34 -37.32 5.00 16.48
C GLY A 34 -36.56 4.04 17.38
N SER A 35 -37.13 3.80 18.57
CA SER A 35 -37.13 2.56 19.35
C SER A 35 -35.84 1.74 19.48
N GLY A 36 -35.35 1.65 20.71
CA GLY A 36 -34.19 0.83 21.08
C GLY A 36 -34.40 -0.67 20.86
N VAL A 37 -33.35 -1.35 20.40
CA VAL A 37 -33.15 -2.78 20.56
C VAL A 37 -31.65 -3.06 20.64
N ASN A 38 -31.26 -3.90 21.60
CA ASN A 38 -29.94 -4.50 21.75
C ASN A 38 -29.41 -5.07 20.41
N GLN A 39 -28.22 -4.65 19.98
CA GLN A 39 -27.46 -5.36 18.95
C GLN A 39 -26.23 -6.04 19.58
N TYR A 40 -26.51 -7.13 20.28
CA TYR A 40 -25.60 -8.28 20.25
C TYR A 40 -26.00 -9.12 19.03
N GLN A 41 -24.99 -9.60 18.29
CA GLN A 41 -25.08 -10.53 17.15
C GLN A 41 -25.55 -9.94 15.81
N GLN A 42 -24.60 -9.45 15.01
CA GLN A 42 -24.49 -9.86 13.59
C GLN A 42 -23.00 -10.04 13.23
N GLN A 43 -22.62 -11.29 12.94
CA GLN A 43 -21.36 -11.62 12.27
C GLN A 43 -21.42 -11.04 10.85
N GLY A 44 -20.79 -9.89 10.63
CA GLY A 44 -20.73 -9.29 9.29
C GLY A 44 -20.60 -7.77 9.26
N THR A 45 -20.88 -7.06 10.35
CA THR A 45 -20.72 -5.61 10.39
C THR A 45 -19.24 -5.25 10.34
N LYS A 46 -18.79 -4.68 9.22
CA LYS A 46 -17.40 -4.22 9.10
C LYS A 46 -17.19 -3.11 10.13
N ILE A 47 -16.08 -3.15 10.87
CA ILE A 47 -15.74 -2.15 11.91
C ILE A 47 -15.81 -0.71 11.36
N THR A 48 -15.60 -0.55 10.05
CA THR A 48 -15.75 0.71 9.31
C THR A 48 -17.15 1.32 9.37
N ASP A 49 -18.21 0.53 9.53
CA ASP A 49 -19.60 1.02 9.52
C ASP A 49 -20.04 1.56 10.90
N VAL A 50 -19.28 1.23 11.96
CA VAL A 50 -19.61 1.55 13.35
C VAL A 50 -18.83 2.77 13.86
N CYS A 51 -17.70 3.11 13.22
CA CYS A 51 -16.81 4.20 13.64
C CYS A 51 -17.04 5.50 12.84
N GLY A 52 -16.58 6.63 13.39
CA GLY A 52 -16.60 7.94 12.72
C GLY A 52 -15.70 7.97 11.48
N GLU A 53 -15.77 9.05 10.70
CA GLU A 53 -15.01 9.17 9.44
C GLU A 53 -13.49 9.16 9.69
N LEU A 54 -13.02 9.88 10.72
CA LEU A 54 -11.61 9.96 11.09
C LEU A 54 -11.07 8.61 11.56
N GLU A 55 -11.86 7.88 12.34
CA GLU A 55 -11.52 6.55 12.85
C GLU A 55 -11.47 5.53 11.71
N ALA A 56 -12.41 5.61 10.76
CA ALA A 56 -12.39 4.79 9.55
C ALA A 56 -11.11 5.05 8.74
N GLN A 57 -10.75 6.31 8.51
CA GLN A 57 -9.51 6.69 7.82
C GLN A 57 -8.26 6.18 8.55
N LEU A 58 -8.19 6.34 9.87
CA LEU A 58 -7.09 5.84 10.68
C LEU A 58 -6.88 4.32 10.52
N LEU A 59 -7.97 3.55 10.41
CA LEU A 59 -7.90 2.11 10.16
C LEU A 59 -7.43 1.78 8.73
N GLN A 60 -7.83 2.58 7.73
CA GLN A 60 -7.47 2.37 6.32
C GLN A 60 -6.06 2.85 5.96
N ALA A 61 -5.41 3.67 6.78
CA ALA A 61 -4.03 4.09 6.54
C ALA A 61 -3.04 2.90 6.52
N ASN A 62 -3.27 1.86 7.33
CA ASN A 62 -2.36 0.72 7.41
C ASN A 62 -2.30 -0.11 6.12
N PRO A 63 -3.42 -0.58 5.53
CA PRO A 63 -3.40 -1.28 4.24
C PRO A 63 -2.58 -0.56 3.16
N ILE A 64 -2.74 0.76 3.06
CA ILE A 64 -2.00 1.59 2.10
C ILE A 64 -0.49 1.52 2.38
N LEU A 65 -0.10 1.77 3.63
CA LEU A 65 1.32 1.73 4.00
C LEU A 65 1.95 0.34 3.86
N GLU A 66 1.16 -0.72 4.00
CA GLU A 66 1.63 -2.09 3.79
C GLU A 66 1.82 -2.42 2.31
N ALA A 67 0.91 -1.99 1.44
CA ALA A 67 1.08 -2.15 0.00
C ALA A 67 2.39 -1.50 -0.49
N PHE A 68 2.68 -0.27 -0.05
CA PHE A 68 3.85 0.50 -0.52
C PHE A 68 5.13 0.28 0.28
N GLY A 69 5.04 -0.26 1.50
CA GLY A 69 6.16 -0.33 2.43
C GLY A 69 6.51 -1.72 2.93
N ASN A 70 5.67 -2.73 2.69
CA ASN A 70 5.98 -4.11 3.05
C ASN A 70 6.39 -4.94 1.83
N ALA A 71 7.18 -5.98 2.09
CA ALA A 71 7.64 -6.92 1.08
C ALA A 71 7.85 -8.33 1.67
N LYS A 72 7.82 -9.35 0.79
CA LYS A 72 8.24 -10.71 1.13
C LYS A 72 9.76 -10.78 1.30
N THR A 73 10.18 -11.32 2.43
CA THR A 73 11.57 -11.66 2.75
C THR A 73 11.70 -13.16 3.02
N VAL A 74 12.92 -13.64 3.23
CA VAL A 74 13.15 -15.05 3.61
C VAL A 74 12.50 -15.40 4.96
N LYS A 75 12.43 -14.45 5.90
CA LYS A 75 11.94 -14.70 7.27
C LYS A 75 10.46 -14.35 7.49
N ASN A 76 9.94 -13.41 6.70
CA ASN A 76 8.58 -12.89 6.87
C ASN A 76 8.03 -12.49 5.50
N ASP A 77 6.86 -13.02 5.20
CA ASP A 77 6.18 -12.85 3.92
C ASP A 77 5.52 -11.48 3.74
N ASN A 78 5.24 -10.77 4.84
CA ASN A 78 4.72 -9.40 4.87
C ASN A 78 5.58 -8.54 5.82
N SER A 79 6.85 -8.35 5.46
CA SER A 79 7.83 -7.66 6.30
C SER A 79 7.80 -6.16 6.07
N SER A 80 7.52 -5.37 7.11
CA SER A 80 7.64 -3.91 7.04
C SER A 80 9.08 -3.47 6.81
N ARG A 81 9.32 -2.79 5.69
CA ARG A 81 10.64 -2.29 5.26
C ARG A 81 10.81 -0.79 5.49
N PHE A 82 10.06 -0.28 6.47
CA PHE A 82 10.12 1.07 6.98
C PHE A 82 9.70 1.05 8.45
N GLY A 83 10.21 1.99 9.24
CA GLY A 83 9.71 2.30 10.56
C GLY A 83 8.48 3.20 10.46
N LYS A 84 7.51 3.02 11.36
CA LYS A 84 6.35 3.90 11.48
C LYS A 84 6.11 4.26 12.94
N PHE A 85 5.88 5.54 13.20
CA PHE A 85 5.42 6.05 14.48
C PHE A 85 4.07 6.72 14.27
N ILE A 86 3.04 6.21 14.96
CA ILE A 86 1.66 6.68 14.82
C ILE A 86 1.32 7.45 16.08
N ARG A 87 1.00 8.73 15.93
CA ARG A 87 0.54 9.60 16.99
C ARG A 87 -0.97 9.80 16.84
N ILE A 88 -1.72 9.50 17.90
CA ILE A 88 -3.16 9.74 17.96
C ILE A 88 -3.38 10.86 18.99
N ASN A 89 -4.08 11.91 18.58
CA ASN A 89 -4.40 13.06 19.42
C ASN A 89 -5.83 12.93 19.92
N PHE A 90 -6.03 13.23 21.21
CA PHE A 90 -7.34 13.25 21.85
C PHE A 90 -7.74 14.67 22.21
N ASP A 91 -9.03 14.97 22.15
CA ASP A 91 -9.57 16.23 22.67
C ASP A 91 -9.68 16.20 24.21
N THR A 92 -10.15 17.30 24.79
CA THR A 92 -10.37 17.42 26.24
C THR A 92 -11.46 16.49 26.78
N SER A 93 -12.30 15.94 25.90
CA SER A 93 -13.37 14.99 26.24
C SER A 93 -12.92 13.53 26.12
N GLY A 94 -11.70 13.28 25.65
CA GLY A 94 -11.12 11.95 25.50
C GLY A 94 -11.45 11.26 24.17
N PHE A 95 -12.01 11.97 23.19
CA PHE A 95 -12.29 11.44 21.85
C PHE A 95 -11.13 11.67 20.90
N ILE A 96 -11.00 10.81 19.89
CA ILE A 96 -9.98 10.97 18.84
C ILE A 96 -10.27 12.26 18.06
N ALA A 97 -9.33 13.20 18.12
CA ALA A 97 -9.41 14.49 17.44
C ALA A 97 -8.51 14.57 16.19
N GLY A 98 -7.52 13.68 16.08
CA GLY A 98 -6.64 13.61 14.92
C GLY A 98 -5.60 12.51 15.03
N ALA A 99 -4.92 12.21 13.93
CA ALA A 99 -3.80 11.28 13.92
C ALA A 99 -2.72 11.73 12.92
N SER A 100 -1.46 11.39 13.21
CA SER A 100 -0.33 11.60 12.30
C SER A 100 0.56 10.37 12.27
N ILE A 101 1.17 10.11 11.11
CA ILE A 101 2.09 8.99 10.91
C ILE A 101 3.43 9.55 10.45
N GLU A 102 4.45 9.31 11.25
CA GLU A 102 5.84 9.60 10.89
C GLU A 102 6.51 8.32 10.40
N THR A 103 7.07 8.36 9.20
CA THR A 103 7.74 7.21 8.59
C THR A 103 9.25 7.39 8.62
N TYR A 104 9.97 6.29 8.82
CA TYR A 104 11.41 6.26 8.99
C TYR A 104 12.04 5.20 8.09
N LEU A 105 13.21 5.51 7.51
CA LEU A 105 14.12 4.53 6.93
C LEU A 105 13.46 3.52 5.97
N LEU A 106 12.72 4.00 4.97
CA LEU A 106 12.23 3.14 3.90
C LEU A 106 13.41 2.53 3.13
N GLU A 107 13.45 1.21 3.01
CA GLU A 107 14.48 0.48 2.24
C GLU A 107 14.28 0.64 0.73
N LYS A 108 14.49 1.85 0.21
CA LYS A 108 14.28 2.19 -1.20
C LYS A 108 15.12 1.34 -2.17
N SER A 109 16.28 0.84 -1.73
CA SER A 109 17.16 -0.01 -2.55
C SER A 109 16.48 -1.30 -3.03
N ARG A 110 15.50 -1.81 -2.27
CA ARG A 110 14.74 -3.00 -2.64
C ARG A 110 13.90 -2.81 -3.90
N THR A 111 13.54 -1.57 -4.25
CA THR A 111 12.78 -1.28 -5.47
C THR A 111 13.50 -1.77 -6.72
N ILE A 112 14.83 -1.60 -6.77
CA ILE A 112 15.64 -1.88 -7.97
C ILE A 112 16.28 -3.27 -7.97
N ARG A 113 16.51 -3.87 -6.80
CA ARG A 113 17.15 -5.18 -6.68
C ARG A 113 16.72 -5.87 -5.40
N GLN A 114 16.34 -7.13 -5.50
CA GLN A 114 15.95 -7.95 -4.36
C GLN A 114 16.97 -9.07 -4.10
N ALA A 115 17.06 -9.52 -2.85
CA ALA A 115 17.80 -10.74 -2.53
C ALA A 115 17.09 -11.98 -3.09
N LYS A 116 17.79 -13.10 -3.17
CA LYS A 116 17.24 -14.36 -3.68
C LYS A 116 15.99 -14.75 -2.89
N ASN A 117 14.92 -15.14 -3.60
CA ASN A 117 13.62 -15.52 -3.04
C ASN A 117 12.87 -14.42 -2.28
N GLU A 118 13.25 -13.15 -2.45
CA GLU A 118 12.54 -12.00 -1.90
C GLU A 118 11.75 -11.25 -2.98
N ARG A 119 10.67 -10.60 -2.59
CA ARG A 119 9.90 -9.69 -3.46
C ARG A 119 10.36 -8.24 -3.25
N THR A 120 10.03 -7.39 -4.22
CA THR A 120 9.94 -5.93 -3.99
C THR A 120 8.67 -5.60 -3.20
N PHE A 121 8.33 -4.31 -3.06
CA PHE A 121 7.11 -3.87 -2.38
C PHE A 121 5.85 -4.51 -2.97
N HIS A 122 4.88 -4.84 -2.11
CA HIS A 122 3.68 -5.57 -2.52
C HIS A 122 2.91 -4.88 -3.64
N ILE A 123 2.85 -3.55 -3.63
CA ILE A 123 2.10 -2.78 -4.61
C ILE A 123 2.50 -3.10 -6.06
N PHE A 124 3.77 -3.41 -6.34
CA PHE A 124 4.19 -3.76 -7.70
C PHE A 124 3.56 -5.08 -8.17
N TYR A 125 3.45 -6.07 -7.29
CA TYR A 125 2.82 -7.36 -7.61
C TYR A 125 1.30 -7.23 -7.65
N GLN A 126 0.72 -6.52 -6.69
CA GLN A 126 -0.72 -6.20 -6.64
C GLN A 126 -1.18 -5.50 -7.91
N PHE A 127 -0.43 -4.49 -8.36
CA PHE A 127 -0.73 -3.73 -9.56
C PHE A 127 -0.64 -4.60 -10.82
N LEU A 128 0.46 -5.34 -11.01
CA LEU A 128 0.65 -6.18 -12.19
C LEU A 128 -0.30 -7.37 -12.25
N ARG A 129 -0.67 -7.97 -11.10
CA ARG A 129 -1.61 -9.10 -11.07
C ARG A 129 -3.07 -8.69 -11.24
N SER A 130 -3.40 -7.44 -10.98
CA SER A 130 -4.75 -6.91 -11.15
C SER A 130 -4.99 -6.27 -12.52
N ALA A 131 -3.95 -6.20 -13.36
CA ALA A 131 -4.00 -5.52 -14.63
C ALA A 131 -4.98 -6.23 -15.59
N ASP A 132 -6.05 -5.53 -15.96
CA ASP A 132 -6.92 -5.91 -17.06
C ASP A 132 -6.44 -5.27 -18.38
N THR A 133 -7.11 -5.57 -19.49
CA THR A 133 -6.76 -5.04 -20.82
C THR A 133 -6.72 -3.51 -20.85
N ARG A 134 -7.56 -2.83 -20.06
CA ARG A 134 -7.59 -1.36 -20.00
C ARG A 134 -6.39 -0.83 -19.23
N MET A 135 -6.13 -1.37 -18.03
CA MET A 135 -4.96 -0.99 -17.23
C MET A 135 -3.64 -1.24 -17.96
N ILE A 136 -3.54 -2.35 -18.70
CA ILE A 136 -2.36 -2.65 -19.53
C ILE A 136 -2.14 -1.54 -20.55
N SER A 137 -3.19 -1.09 -21.23
CA SER A 137 -3.12 0.00 -22.21
C SER A 137 -2.82 1.35 -21.54
N ASP A 138 -3.53 1.68 -20.48
CA ASP A 138 -3.48 3.01 -19.84
C ASP A 138 -2.15 3.28 -19.13
N TYR A 139 -1.51 2.23 -18.60
CA TYR A 139 -0.26 2.34 -17.86
C TYR A 139 0.91 1.66 -18.57
N LEU A 140 0.74 1.17 -19.80
CA LEU A 140 1.79 0.50 -20.58
C LEU A 140 2.44 -0.65 -19.80
N LEU A 141 1.58 -1.49 -19.19
CA LEU A 141 2.04 -2.61 -18.38
C LEU A 141 2.52 -3.77 -19.25
N GLU A 142 3.52 -4.48 -18.76
CA GLU A 142 4.12 -5.62 -19.42
C GLU A 142 4.10 -6.84 -18.48
N ASP A 143 4.44 -8.01 -19.02
CA ASP A 143 4.59 -9.20 -18.20
C ASP A 143 5.71 -9.05 -17.15
N PHE A 144 5.59 -9.76 -16.03
CA PHE A 144 6.58 -9.76 -14.93
C PHE A 144 8.02 -9.98 -15.42
N THR A 145 8.21 -10.80 -16.46
CA THR A 145 9.53 -11.12 -17.02
C THR A 145 10.19 -9.96 -17.77
N ARG A 146 9.41 -8.94 -18.15
CA ARG A 146 9.89 -7.77 -18.90
C ARG A 146 10.46 -6.68 -18.01
N TYR A 147 10.25 -6.74 -16.70
CA TYR A 147 10.74 -5.73 -15.77
C TYR A 147 12.02 -6.14 -15.08
N ARG A 148 13.12 -5.45 -15.40
CA ARG A 148 14.44 -5.73 -14.80
C ARG A 148 14.49 -5.52 -13.28
N TYR A 149 13.67 -4.61 -12.76
CA TYR A 149 13.56 -4.35 -11.32
C TYR A 149 12.85 -5.47 -10.54
N LEU A 150 12.21 -6.42 -11.22
CA LEU A 150 11.64 -7.62 -10.59
C LEU A 150 12.64 -8.78 -10.70
N THR A 151 13.69 -8.75 -9.88
CA THR A 151 14.88 -9.60 -10.08
C THR A 151 14.63 -11.09 -9.92
N ASN A 152 13.60 -11.47 -9.17
CA ASN A 152 13.17 -12.85 -8.98
C ASN A 152 11.88 -13.19 -9.76
N GLY A 153 11.46 -12.32 -10.67
CA GLY A 153 10.23 -12.48 -11.46
C GLY A 153 8.96 -12.51 -10.61
N ASN A 154 7.98 -13.31 -11.06
CA ASN A 154 6.64 -13.42 -10.49
C ASN A 154 6.58 -14.37 -9.28
N LEU A 155 7.32 -14.07 -8.21
CA LEU A 155 7.19 -14.82 -6.96
C LEU A 155 5.78 -14.68 -6.38
N THR A 156 5.24 -15.74 -5.78
CA THR A 156 3.98 -15.75 -5.00
C THR A 156 4.23 -15.61 -3.49
N VAL A 157 3.24 -15.14 -2.74
CA VAL A 157 3.20 -15.26 -1.27
C VAL A 157 2.08 -16.24 -0.92
N SER A 158 2.37 -17.17 0.00
CA SER A 158 1.38 -18.16 0.42
C SER A 158 0.21 -17.49 1.14
N GLY A 159 -1.01 -17.82 0.76
CA GLY A 159 -2.23 -17.30 1.39
C GLY A 159 -2.58 -15.85 1.07
N ILE A 160 -1.85 -15.18 0.16
CA ILE A 160 -2.16 -13.82 -0.29
C ILE A 160 -2.58 -13.85 -1.76
N ASN A 161 -3.76 -13.29 -2.05
CA ASN A 161 -4.19 -12.99 -3.40
C ASN A 161 -3.85 -11.52 -3.72
N ASP A 162 -2.77 -11.29 -4.46
CA ASP A 162 -2.31 -9.93 -4.77
C ASP A 162 -3.39 -9.10 -5.51
N ALA A 163 -4.32 -9.73 -6.25
CA ALA A 163 -5.38 -9.01 -6.93
C ALA A 163 -6.48 -8.51 -5.98
N GLU A 164 -6.86 -9.33 -4.99
CA GLU A 164 -7.80 -8.92 -3.94
C GLU A 164 -7.19 -7.86 -3.02
N GLU A 165 -5.89 -7.98 -2.72
CA GLU A 165 -5.14 -6.98 -1.95
C GLU A 165 -5.05 -5.64 -2.68
N PHE A 166 -4.93 -5.65 -4.02
CA PHE A 166 -4.98 -4.43 -4.82
C PHE A 166 -6.32 -3.71 -4.70
N GLN A 167 -7.44 -4.46 -4.81
CA GLN A 167 -8.78 -3.89 -4.63
C GLN A 167 -8.97 -3.35 -3.21
N SER A 168 -8.45 -4.04 -2.21
CA SER A 168 -8.46 -3.58 -0.82
C SER A 168 -7.65 -2.30 -0.64
N THR A 169 -6.50 -2.18 -1.32
CA THR A 169 -5.66 -0.98 -1.31
C THR A 169 -6.35 0.20 -1.98
N ILE A 170 -6.98 0.00 -3.15
CA ILE A 170 -7.77 1.05 -3.84
C ILE A 170 -8.89 1.53 -2.93
N LYS A 171 -9.65 0.60 -2.34
CA LYS A 171 -10.75 0.95 -1.44
C LYS A 171 -10.26 1.73 -0.22
N ALA A 172 -9.11 1.35 0.35
CA ALA A 172 -8.51 2.07 1.46
C ALA A 172 -8.12 3.50 1.04
N MET A 173 -7.53 3.68 -0.13
CA MET A 173 -7.19 5.00 -0.68
C MET A 173 -8.43 5.88 -0.92
N GLN A 174 -9.52 5.29 -1.42
CA GLN A 174 -10.79 6.01 -1.60
C GLN A 174 -11.40 6.46 -0.26
N ILE A 175 -11.33 5.63 0.78
CA ILE A 175 -11.79 6.02 2.14
C ILE A 175 -10.90 7.13 2.73
N MET A 176 -9.63 7.16 2.36
CA MET A 176 -8.69 8.25 2.68
C MET A 176 -8.91 9.51 1.82
N ASN A 177 -10.02 9.57 1.05
CA ASN A 177 -10.38 10.68 0.17
C ASN A 177 -9.34 10.99 -0.92
N ILE A 178 -8.57 9.99 -1.35
CA ILE A 178 -7.71 10.10 -2.54
C ILE A 178 -8.62 10.01 -3.78
N SER A 179 -8.61 11.05 -4.60
CA SER A 179 -9.42 11.14 -5.82
C SER A 179 -8.98 10.13 -6.87
N ASN A 180 -9.86 9.85 -7.84
CA ASN A 180 -9.52 8.95 -8.95
C ASN A 180 -8.34 9.48 -9.79
N ASP A 181 -8.23 10.81 -9.96
CA ASP A 181 -7.12 11.43 -10.71
C ASP A 181 -5.79 11.28 -9.97
N GLU A 182 -5.79 11.40 -8.64
CA GLU A 182 -4.63 11.12 -7.81
C GLU A 182 -4.26 9.63 -7.84
N LEU A 183 -5.25 8.73 -7.77
CA LEU A 183 -5.03 7.29 -7.94
C LEU A 183 -4.38 6.97 -9.30
N HIS A 184 -4.90 7.55 -10.39
CA HIS A 184 -4.31 7.41 -11.72
C HIS A 184 -2.86 7.91 -11.75
N SER A 185 -2.57 9.04 -11.08
CA SER A 185 -1.22 9.60 -11.00
C SER A 185 -0.26 8.70 -10.21
N ILE A 186 -0.74 8.11 -9.10
CA ILE A 186 0.01 7.13 -8.31
C ILE A 186 0.33 5.89 -9.18
N PHE A 187 -0.65 5.33 -9.87
CA PHE A 187 -0.45 4.14 -10.72
C PHE A 187 0.46 4.40 -11.92
N ARG A 188 0.37 5.58 -12.54
CA ARG A 188 1.33 6.04 -13.56
C ARG A 188 2.75 6.09 -13.00
N THR A 189 2.92 6.61 -11.79
CA THR A 189 4.24 6.67 -11.13
C THR A 189 4.81 5.27 -10.89
N ILE A 190 3.98 4.32 -10.43
CA ILE A 190 4.39 2.93 -10.20
C ILE A 190 4.83 2.27 -11.50
N SER A 191 4.06 2.44 -12.59
CA SER A 191 4.44 1.94 -13.92
C SER A 191 5.74 2.57 -14.40
N ALA A 192 5.89 3.89 -14.28
CA ALA A 192 7.10 4.61 -14.67
C ALA A 192 8.33 4.07 -13.92
N VAL A 193 8.24 3.80 -12.60
CA VAL A 193 9.34 3.19 -11.84
C VAL A 193 9.70 1.81 -12.37
N LEU A 194 8.72 0.98 -12.72
CA LEU A 194 8.99 -0.34 -13.32
C LEU A 194 9.68 -0.20 -14.68
N GLN A 195 9.18 0.70 -15.54
CA GLN A 195 9.72 0.93 -16.87
C GLN A 195 11.13 1.54 -16.85
N MET A 196 11.45 2.40 -15.88
CA MET A 196 12.80 2.96 -15.72
C MET A 196 13.86 1.86 -15.59
N GLY A 197 13.53 0.74 -14.96
CA GLY A 197 14.44 -0.40 -14.85
C GLY A 197 14.82 -1.03 -16.18
N ASN A 198 14.03 -0.80 -17.23
CA ASN A 198 14.26 -1.35 -18.55
C ASN A 198 15.15 -0.46 -19.43
N MET A 199 15.47 0.76 -19.00
CA MET A 199 16.43 1.61 -19.72
C MET A 199 17.81 0.94 -19.74
N GLN A 200 18.38 0.83 -20.94
CA GLN A 200 19.70 0.25 -21.15
C GLN A 200 20.61 1.27 -21.78
N PHE A 201 21.72 1.56 -21.12
CA PHE A 201 22.75 2.43 -21.65
C PHE A 201 23.91 1.57 -22.18
N LYS A 202 24.47 1.97 -23.31
CA LYS A 202 25.68 1.38 -23.88
C LYS A 202 26.77 2.43 -23.95
N GLN A 203 27.99 2.04 -23.62
CA GLN A 203 29.16 2.90 -23.78
C GLN A 203 29.47 3.07 -25.27
N GLU A 204 29.60 4.31 -25.72
CA GLU A 204 30.13 4.65 -27.02
C GLU A 204 31.65 4.53 -27.01
N ARG A 205 32.23 3.95 -28.07
CA ARG A 205 33.68 3.71 -28.15
C ARG A 205 34.49 4.97 -28.37
N ASP A 206 33.91 5.98 -29.02
CA ASP A 206 34.65 7.16 -29.50
C ASP A 206 34.66 8.30 -28.47
N THR A 207 33.68 8.35 -27.58
CA THR A 207 33.44 9.49 -26.66
C THR A 207 33.52 9.10 -25.19
N ASP A 208 33.63 7.80 -24.88
CA ASP A 208 33.48 7.22 -23.54
C ASP A 208 32.18 7.65 -22.81
N GLN A 209 31.17 8.11 -23.56
CA GLN A 209 29.87 8.48 -23.02
C GLN A 209 28.87 7.32 -23.07
N ALA A 210 27.84 7.41 -22.24
CA ALA A 210 26.70 6.51 -22.28
C ALA A 210 25.68 7.00 -23.32
N ALA A 211 25.34 6.14 -24.29
CA ALA A 211 24.26 6.37 -25.23
C ALA A 211 23.05 5.49 -24.92
N LEU A 212 21.86 5.98 -25.26
CA LEU A 212 20.61 5.24 -25.23
C LEU A 212 20.36 4.68 -26.63
N PRO A 213 20.65 3.39 -26.91
CA PRO A 213 20.49 2.80 -28.23
C PRO A 213 19.02 2.58 -28.60
N ASP A 214 18.14 2.46 -27.61
CA ASP A 214 16.71 2.24 -27.80
C ASP A 214 15.92 3.24 -26.95
N ASN A 215 15.22 4.13 -27.65
CA ASN A 215 14.44 5.20 -27.04
C ASN A 215 13.01 4.77 -26.67
N THR A 216 12.58 3.55 -27.00
CA THR A 216 11.19 3.10 -26.74
C THR A 216 10.83 3.18 -25.27
N VAL A 217 11.73 2.76 -24.37
CA VAL A 217 11.49 2.83 -22.92
C VAL A 217 11.40 4.28 -22.45
N ALA A 218 12.26 5.17 -22.97
CA ALA A 218 12.20 6.60 -22.65
C ALA A 218 10.89 7.24 -23.14
N GLN A 219 10.44 6.89 -24.34
CA GLN A 219 9.17 7.35 -24.90
C GLN A 219 7.94 6.86 -24.11
N LYS A 220 8.02 5.69 -23.45
CA LYS A 220 6.94 5.21 -22.57
C LYS A 220 6.86 5.99 -21.26
N ILE A 221 7.98 6.53 -20.79
CA ILE A 221 8.10 7.20 -19.48
C ILE A 221 7.82 8.71 -19.59
N CYS A 222 8.23 9.33 -20.70
CA CYS A 222 8.07 10.75 -20.99
C CYS A 222 6.71 11.07 -21.62
#